data_AF-A0A971VHD9-F1
#
_entry.id   AF-A0A971VHD9-F1
#
_cell.length_a   1.000
_cell.length_b   1.000
_cell.length_c   1.000
_cell.angle_alpha   90.00
_cell.angle_beta   90.00
_cell.angle_gamma   90.00
#
_symmetry.space_group_name_H-M   'P 1'
#
loop_
_entity.id
_entity.type
_entity.pdbx_description
1 polymer ?
#
loop_
_entity_poly.entity_id
_entity_poly.type
_entity_poly.pdbx_seq_one_letter_code
_entity_poly.pdbx_strand_id
1 'polypeptide(L)' 'MLDHIYQSILKRNHIEQYILVTGDGHFHSVVAYLRTFLDKIVGVFAVMGSFSEQLKNSATWYVDKARESGR' A
#
# COMPACT_ATOMS: atom_id res chain seq x y z
N MET A 1 2.14 -14.91 -0.50
CA MET A 1 2.53 -13.71 0.29
C MET A 1 1.33 -12.80 0.54
N LEU A 2 0.53 -12.47 -0.49
CA LEU A 2 -0.69 -11.66 -0.31
C LEU A 2 -1.68 -12.28 0.68
N ASP A 3 -1.78 -13.62 0.73
CA ASP A 3 -2.68 -14.33 1.65
C ASP A 3 -2.43 -13.98 3.12
N HIS A 4 -1.17 -13.83 3.53
CA HIS A 4 -0.84 -13.44 4.91
C HIS A 4 -1.29 -12.01 5.23
N ILE A 5 -1.22 -11.11 4.25
CA ILE A 5 -1.68 -9.73 4.40
C ILE A 5 -3.20 -9.73 4.57
N TYR A 6 -3.94 -10.42 3.69
CA TYR A 6 -5.39 -10.57 3.82
C TYR A 6 -5.81 -11.21 5.14
N GLN A 7 -5.15 -12.29 5.56
CA GLN A 7 -5.44 -12.93 6.85
C GLN A 7 -5.23 -11.99 8.04
N SER A 8 -4.18 -11.15 8.00
CA SER A 8 -3.92 -10.17 9.06
C SER A 8 -5.00 -9.09 9.11
N ILE A 9 -5.37 -8.55 7.93
CA ILE A 9 -6.42 -7.53 7.78
C ILE A 9 -7.76 -8.03 8.31
N LEU A 10 -8.16 -9.25 7.92
CA LEU A 10 -9.43 -9.85 8.33
C LEU A 10 -9.50 -10.11 9.85
N LYS A 11 -8.36 -10.40 10.48
CA LYS A 11 -8.27 -10.62 11.93
C LYS A 11 -8.23 -9.32 12.74
N ARG A 12 -7.97 -8.17 12.11
CA ARG A 12 -7.74 -6.89 12.78
C ARG A 12 -8.64 -5.79 12.21
N ASN A 13 -9.96 -6.00 12.27
CA ASN A 13 -10.95 -5.07 11.70
C ASN A 13 -10.93 -3.66 12.31
N HIS A 14 -10.44 -3.51 13.55
CA HIS A 14 -10.33 -2.25 14.28
C HIS A 14 -9.27 -1.30 13.69
N ILE A 15 -8.38 -1.81 12.83
CA ILE A 15 -7.40 -0.96 12.16
C ILE A 15 -8.11 -0.19 11.05
N GLU A 16 -8.01 1.14 11.09
CA GLU A 16 -8.62 2.05 10.12
C GLU A 16 -7.65 2.43 8.99
N GLN A 17 -6.35 2.41 9.27
CA GLN A 17 -5.32 2.82 8.33
C GLN A 17 -4.22 1.75 8.17
N TYR A 18 -3.89 1.47 6.91
CA TYR A 18 -2.81 0.57 6.52
C TYR A 18 -1.73 1.33 5.75
N ILE A 19 -0.46 0.98 6.01
CA ILE A 19 0.68 1.54 5.31
C ILE A 19 1.44 0.40 4.64
N LEU A 20 1.59 0.47 3.31
CA LEU A 20 2.41 -0.46 2.55
C LEU A 20 3.70 0.24 2.13
N VAL A 21 4.84 -0.39 2.39
CA VAL A 21 6.15 0.08 1.93
C VAL A 21 6.57 -0.81 0.76
N THR A 22 6.18 -0.42 -0.45
CA THR A 22 6.44 -1.17 -1.69
C THR A 22 6.21 -0.28 -2.92
N GLY A 23 6.99 -0.49 -3.97
CA GLY A 23 6.73 0.06 -5.31
C GLY A 23 6.06 -0.95 -6.27
N ASP A 24 5.93 -2.21 -5.86
CA ASP A 24 5.48 -3.31 -6.72
C ASP A 24 3.96 -3.21 -7.02
N GLY A 25 3.63 -3.12 -8.30
CA GLY A 25 2.26 -3.07 -8.80
C GLY A 25 1.40 -4.28 -8.43
N HIS A 26 1.98 -5.44 -8.11
CA HIS A 26 1.20 -6.62 -7.72
C HIS A 26 0.36 -6.40 -6.44
N PHE A 27 0.72 -5.43 -5.60
CA PHE A 27 -0.03 -5.10 -4.40
C PHE A 27 -1.27 -4.24 -4.65
N HIS A 28 -1.50 -3.78 -5.89
CA HIS A 28 -2.67 -2.94 -6.20
C HIS A 28 -3.99 -3.62 -5.80
N SER A 29 -4.09 -4.95 -5.93
CA SER A 29 -5.29 -5.72 -5.58
C SER A 29 -5.57 -5.70 -4.07
N VAL A 30 -4.53 -5.72 -3.23
CA VAL A 30 -4.66 -5.60 -1.77
C VAL A 30 -5.12 -4.18 -1.40
N VAL A 31 -4.48 -3.18 -1.99
CA VAL A 31 -4.80 -1.77 -1.74
C VAL A 31 -6.25 -1.47 -2.15
N ALA A 32 -6.65 -1.91 -3.35
CA ALA A 32 -8.02 -1.76 -3.84
C ALA A 32 -9.03 -2.51 -2.96
N TYR A 33 -8.68 -3.73 -2.48
CA TYR A 33 -9.54 -4.48 -1.59
C TYR A 33 -9.81 -3.72 -0.28
N LEU A 34 -8.74 -3.24 0.36
CA LEU A 34 -8.80 -2.46 1.59
C LEU A 34 -9.61 -1.17 1.44
N ARG A 35 -9.35 -0.40 0.37
CA ARG A 35 -10.00 0.89 0.15
C ARG A 35 -11.47 0.73 -0.26
N THR A 36 -11.77 -0.17 -1.19
CA THR A 36 -13.10 -0.26 -1.81
C THR A 36 -14.06 -1.14 -1.01
N PHE A 37 -13.60 -2.27 -0.47
CA PHE A 37 -14.49 -3.24 0.19
C PHE A 37 -14.48 -3.12 1.72
N LEU A 38 -13.41 -2.61 2.30
CA LEU A 38 -13.28 -2.47 3.75
C LEU A 38 -13.28 -1.01 4.22
N ASP A 39 -13.43 -0.07 3.28
CA ASP A 39 -13.46 1.38 3.52
C ASP A 39 -12.29 1.87 4.39
N LYS A 40 -11.09 1.32 4.13
CA LYS A 40 -9.86 1.63 4.88
C LYS A 40 -9.04 2.71 4.18
N ILE A 41 -8.34 3.50 4.98
CA ILE A 41 -7.31 4.42 4.48
C ILE A 41 -6.06 3.61 4.17
N VAL A 42 -5.55 3.71 2.94
CA VAL A 42 -4.34 2.99 2.53
C VAL A 42 -3.29 3.96 2.01
N GLY A 43 -2.20 4.07 2.76
CA GLY A 43 -1.01 4.82 2.37
C GLY A 43 0.03 3.92 1.74
N VAL A 44 0.74 4.42 0.72
CA VAL A 44 1.84 3.67 0.08
C VAL A 44 3.11 4.51 0.03
N PHE A 45 4.21 3.94 0.54
CA PHE A 45 5.56 4.48 0.40
C PHE A 45 6.34 3.64 -0.61
N ALA A 46 7.00 4.31 -1.55
CA ALA A 46 7.94 3.67 -2.45
C ALA A 46 9.20 4.53 -2.65
N VAL A 47 10.24 3.90 -3.17
CA VAL A 47 11.46 4.60 -3.60
C VAL A 47 11.23 5.20 -4.98
N MET A 48 11.73 6.42 -5.19
CA MET A 48 11.64 7.12 -6.47
C MET A 48 12.16 6.28 -7.63
N GLY A 49 11.34 6.19 -8.68
CA GLY A 49 11.59 5.36 -9.86
C GLY A 49 11.13 3.90 -9.74
N SER A 50 10.68 3.43 -8.57
CA SER A 50 10.17 2.07 -8.37
C SER A 50 8.65 2.00 -8.24
N PHE A 51 7.96 3.14 -8.20
CA PHE A 51 6.55 3.21 -7.84
C PHE A 51 5.64 2.98 -9.06
N SER A 52 4.97 1.83 -9.12
CA SER A 52 3.93 1.53 -10.11
C SER A 52 2.77 2.54 -10.07
N GLU A 53 2.41 3.09 -11.23
CA GLU A 53 1.25 3.98 -11.40
C GLU A 53 -0.07 3.30 -11.00
N GLN A 54 -0.22 2.01 -11.28
CA GLN A 54 -1.41 1.25 -10.89
C GLN A 54 -1.56 1.19 -9.36
N LEU A 55 -0.44 1.10 -8.64
CA LEU A 55 -0.44 1.10 -7.18
C LEU A 55 -0.79 2.48 -6.62
N LYS A 56 -0.25 3.56 -7.21
CA LYS A 56 -0.59 4.95 -6.84
C LYS A 56 -2.09 5.23 -6.96
N ASN A 57 -2.68 4.87 -8.09
CA ASN A 57 -4.12 5.10 -8.36
C ASN A 57 -5.04 4.30 -7.42
N SER A 58 -4.54 3.20 -6.87
CA SER A 58 -5.29 2.35 -5.94
C SER A 58 -5.24 2.87 -4.50
N ALA A 59 -4.20 3.62 -4.12
CA ALA A 59 -4.00 4.10 -2.75
C ALA A 59 -4.92 5.29 -2.40
N THR A 60 -5.10 5.57 -1.12
CA THR A 60 -5.74 6.81 -0.63
C THR A 60 -4.77 7.98 -0.73
N TRP A 61 -3.51 7.74 -0.39
CA TRP A 61 -2.41 8.68 -0.54
C TRP A 61 -1.11 7.92 -0.77
N TYR A 62 -0.12 8.58 -1.33
CA TYR A 62 1.18 7.98 -1.57
C TYR A 62 2.31 8.96 -1.35
N VAL A 63 3.48 8.42 -0.99
CA VAL A 63 4.72 9.18 -0.84
C VAL A 63 5.78 8.51 -1.69
N ASP A 64 6.35 9.30 -2.59
CA ASP A 64 7.49 8.89 -3.39
C ASP A 64 8.77 9.48 -2.77
N LYS A 65 9.57 8.63 -2.13
CA LYS A 65 10.78 9.04 -1.42
C LYS A 65 11.98 8.89 -2.35
N ALA A 66 12.65 10.00 -2.65
CA ALA A 66 13.97 9.96 -3.29
C ALA A 66 14.94 9.14 -2.41
N ARG A 67 15.88 8.43 -3.05
CA ARG A 67 16.99 7.81 -2.32
C ARG A 67 17.80 8.95 -1.70
N GLU A 68 17.72 9.10 -0.39
CA GLU A 68 18.67 9.94 0.33
C GLU A 68 20.04 9.28 0.16
N SER A 69 20.87 9.87 -0.71
CA SER A 69 22.25 9.44 -0.86
C SER A 69 22.96 9.86 0.41
N GLY A 70 23.12 8.92 1.34
CA GLY A 70 23.87 9.13 2.56
C GLY A 70 25.24 9.72 2.20
N ARG A 71 25.50 10.93 2.69
CA ARG A 71 26.85 11.46 2.85
C ARG A 71 27.37 11.01 4.20
#